data_AF-A0AAE0UUN1-F1
#
_entry.id   AF-A0AAE0UUN1-F1
#
_cell.length_a   1.000
_cell.length_b   1.000
_cell.length_c   1.000
_cell.angle_alpha   90.00
_cell.angle_beta   90.00
_cell.angle_gamma   90.00
#
_symmetry.space_group_name_H-M   'P 1'
#
loop_
_entity.id
_entity.type
_entity.pdbx_description
1 polymer ?
#
loop_
_entity_poly.entity_id
_entity_poly.type
_entity_poly.pdbx_seq_one_letter_code
_entity_poly.pdbx_strand_id
1 'polypeptide(L)'
;MTTVFKLADKVAAFKTKLELWGRRVNRGILDMFQTLAGILGETEPEHSFSQLVHDHLSLLLKEFERYFPTTKDPRTGKEWMRDPFVNKPGESSMSVQEEDQLLEIANDGGLKTTFETTTLPVSLD
;
A
#
# COMPACT_ATOMS: atom_id res chain seq x y z
N MET A 1 2.09 -2.59 -17.64
CA MET A 1 1.88 -3.94 -17.05
C MET A 1 1.57 -3.82 -15.55
N THR A 2 0.48 -4.45 -15.10
CA THR A 2 0.02 -4.46 -13.70
C THR A 2 0.43 -5.79 -13.05
N THR A 3 1.09 -5.74 -11.90
CA THR A 3 1.52 -6.94 -11.15
C THR A 3 0.70 -7.09 -9.87
N VAL A 4 0.66 -8.30 -9.29
CA VAL A 4 0.02 -8.55 -8.00
C VAL A 4 0.58 -7.64 -6.89
N PHE A 5 1.89 -7.40 -6.93
CA PHE A 5 2.61 -6.45 -6.11
C PHE A 5 2.02 -5.02 -6.22
N LYS A 6 1.89 -4.47 -7.44
CA LYS A 6 1.29 -3.15 -7.65
C LYS A 6 -0.17 -3.07 -7.18
N LEU A 7 -0.93 -4.16 -7.32
CA LEU A 7 -2.31 -4.22 -6.83
C LEU A 7 -2.35 -4.24 -5.29
N ALA A 8 -1.47 -5.01 -4.64
CA ALA A 8 -1.34 -5.03 -3.19
C ALA A 8 -0.96 -3.65 -2.63
N ASP A 9 -0.05 -2.92 -3.30
CA ASP A 9 0.27 -1.54 -2.92
C ASP A 9 -0.95 -0.61 -3.02
N LYS A 10 -1.76 -0.75 -4.09
CA LYS A 10 -2.98 0.05 -4.25
C LYS A 10 -4.01 -0.24 -3.17
N VAL A 11 -4.19 -1.52 -2.80
CA VAL A 11 -5.10 -1.91 -1.71
C VAL A 11 -4.61 -1.35 -0.38
N ALA A 12 -3.31 -1.50 -0.08
CA ALA A 12 -2.72 -0.94 1.14
C ALA A 12 -2.88 0.59 1.21
N ALA A 13 -2.57 1.29 0.12
CA ALA A 13 -2.76 2.73 0.04
C ALA A 13 -4.23 3.14 0.24
N PHE A 14 -5.18 2.39 -0.32
CA PHE A 14 -6.59 2.66 -0.15
C PHE A 14 -7.05 2.46 1.30
N LYS A 15 -6.61 1.38 1.98
CA LYS A 15 -6.89 1.17 3.40
C LYS A 15 -6.38 2.33 4.27
N THR A 16 -5.13 2.75 4.07
CA THR A 16 -4.57 3.92 4.77
C THR A 16 -5.34 5.20 4.46
N LYS A 17 -5.86 5.34 3.24
CA LYS A 17 -6.72 6.46 2.84
C LYS A 17 -8.04 6.47 3.63
N LEU A 18 -8.67 5.31 3.82
CA LEU A 18 -9.89 5.18 4.62
C LEU A 18 -9.66 5.59 6.07
N GLU A 19 -8.56 5.15 6.69
CA GLU A 19 -8.20 5.56 8.05
C GLU A 19 -7.97 7.07 8.17
N LEU A 20 -7.26 7.66 7.20
CA LEU A 20 -7.04 9.10 7.14
C LEU A 20 -8.35 9.86 7.01
N TRP A 21 -9.27 9.38 6.17
CA TRP A 21 -10.59 9.97 6.00
C TRP A 21 -11.43 9.86 7.27
N GLY A 22 -11.43 8.72 7.96
CA GLY A 22 -12.08 8.58 9.26
C GLY A 22 -11.59 9.61 10.28
N ARG A 23 -10.26 9.81 10.39
CA ARG A 23 -9.69 10.84 11.27
C ARG A 23 -10.10 12.26 10.90
N ARG A 24 -10.27 12.56 9.61
CA ARG A 24 -10.71 13.88 9.13
C ARG A 24 -12.19 14.11 9.41
N VAL A 25 -13.03 13.12 9.16
CA VAL A 25 -14.47 13.16 9.45
C VAL A 25 -14.72 13.42 10.93
N ASN A 26 -13.96 12.79 11.84
CA ASN A 26 -14.05 13.06 13.28
C ASN A 26 -13.68 14.49 13.68
N ARG A 27 -13.00 15.24 12.80
CA ARG A 27 -12.68 16.66 12.97
C ARG A 27 -13.66 17.57 12.20
N GLY A 28 -14.74 17.03 11.64
CA GLY A 28 -15.70 17.76 10.81
C GLY A 28 -15.21 18.05 9.39
N ILE A 29 -14.05 17.54 8.99
CA ILE A 29 -13.45 17.81 7.67
C ILE A 29 -13.97 16.78 6.66
N LEU A 30 -14.72 17.24 5.65
CA LEU A 30 -15.34 16.40 4.62
C LEU A 30 -14.81 16.65 3.18
N ASP A 31 -13.76 17.46 3.02
CA ASP A 31 -13.23 17.87 1.71
C ASP A 31 -12.77 16.71 0.82
N MET A 32 -12.49 15.54 1.38
CA MET A 32 -12.18 14.36 0.58
C MET A 32 -13.37 13.89 -0.28
N PHE A 33 -14.60 14.25 0.11
CA PHE A 33 -15.84 13.96 -0.61
C PHE A 33 -16.33 15.23 -1.32
N GLN A 34 -15.69 15.58 -2.43
CA GLN A 34 -15.93 16.85 -3.15
C GLN A 34 -17.42 17.10 -3.47
N THR A 35 -18.15 16.08 -3.91
CA THR A 35 -19.60 16.20 -4.15
C THR A 35 -20.38 16.50 -2.89
N LEU A 36 -20.04 15.84 -1.78
CA LEU A 36 -20.71 16.05 -0.49
C LEU A 36 -20.39 17.43 0.08
N ALA A 37 -19.13 17.86 0.01
CA ALA A 37 -18.71 19.21 0.39
C ALA A 37 -19.45 20.28 -0.45
N GLY A 38 -19.59 20.07 -1.75
CA GLY A 38 -20.35 20.96 -2.63
C GLY A 38 -21.85 21.05 -2.31
N ILE A 39 -22.46 19.97 -1.81
CA ILE A 39 -23.86 19.96 -1.37
C ILE A 39 -24.02 20.69 -0.03
N LEU A 40 -23.07 20.52 0.89
CA LEU A 40 -23.13 21.08 2.24
C LEU A 40 -22.82 22.60 2.25
N GLY A 41 -22.04 23.07 1.28
CA GLY A 41 -21.62 24.47 1.18
C GLY A 41 -20.78 24.88 2.40
N GLU A 42 -21.10 26.04 2.98
CA GLU A 42 -20.45 26.57 4.19
C GLU A 42 -21.05 26.02 5.51
N THR A 43 -22.02 25.10 5.41
CA THR A 43 -22.70 24.56 6.60
C THR A 43 -21.81 23.53 7.27
N GLU A 44 -21.58 23.63 8.58
CA GLU A 44 -20.90 22.56 9.29
C GLU A 44 -21.78 21.30 9.33
N PRO A 45 -21.22 20.11 9.05
CA PRO A 45 -21.99 18.88 9.11
C PRO A 45 -22.40 18.59 10.54
N GLU A 46 -23.66 18.19 10.74
CA GLU A 46 -24.11 17.73 12.06
C GLU A 46 -23.20 16.60 12.57
N HIS A 47 -22.96 16.59 13.88
CA HIS A 47 -22.12 15.56 14.50
C HIS A 47 -22.63 14.14 14.23
N SER A 48 -23.95 13.95 14.18
CA SER A 48 -24.64 12.71 13.80
C SER A 48 -24.24 12.22 12.40
N PHE A 49 -24.14 13.14 11.45
CA PHE A 49 -23.76 12.84 10.07
C PHE A 49 -22.28 12.49 9.95
N SER A 50 -21.40 13.23 10.61
CA SER A 50 -19.97 12.89 10.68
C SER A 50 -19.76 11.50 11.29
N GLN A 51 -20.49 11.16 12.35
CA GLN A 51 -20.43 9.82 12.94
C GLN A 51 -20.87 8.72 11.96
N LEU A 52 -21.97 8.95 11.22
CA LEU A 52 -22.45 8.01 10.20
C LEU A 52 -21.40 7.75 9.11
N VAL A 53 -20.76 8.81 8.59
CA VAL A 53 -19.71 8.69 7.58
C VAL A 53 -18.49 7.94 8.15
N HIS A 54 -18.09 8.25 9.37
CA HIS A 54 -16.99 7.57 10.04
C HIS A 54 -17.26 6.06 10.22
N ASP A 55 -18.46 5.70 10.63
CA ASP A 55 -18.85 4.30 10.84
C ASP A 55 -18.88 3.53 9.52
N HIS A 56 -19.35 4.17 8.44
CA HIS A 56 -19.31 3.57 7.11
C HIS A 56 -17.88 3.34 6.61
N LEU A 57 -16.98 4.32 6.78
CA LEU A 57 -15.56 4.15 6.42
C LEU A 57 -14.89 3.04 7.23
N SER A 58 -15.22 2.95 8.52
CA SER A 58 -14.72 1.89 9.40
C SER A 58 -15.21 0.52 8.97
N LEU A 59 -16.48 0.39 8.56
CA LEU A 59 -17.03 -0.85 8.03
C LEU A 59 -16.36 -1.23 6.69
N LEU A 60 -16.17 -0.26 5.80
CA LEU A 60 -15.51 -0.50 4.53
C LEU A 60 -14.06 -0.98 4.74
N LEU A 61 -13.33 -0.39 5.68
CA LEU A 61 -11.99 -0.84 6.04
C LEU A 61 -11.99 -2.30 6.54
N LYS A 62 -12.97 -2.67 7.37
CA LYS A 62 -13.14 -4.07 7.83
C LYS A 62 -13.39 -5.03 6.68
N GLU A 63 -14.21 -4.65 5.70
CA GLU A 63 -14.41 -5.48 4.50
C GLU A 63 -13.13 -5.60 3.67
N PHE A 64 -12.35 -4.52 3.53
CA PHE A 64 -11.04 -4.60 2.89
C PHE A 64 -10.07 -5.53 3.62
N GLU A 65 -10.04 -5.53 4.96
CA GLU A 65 -9.26 -6.52 5.73
C GLU A 65 -9.78 -7.95 5.56
N ARG A 66 -11.10 -8.13 5.39
CA ARG A 66 -11.70 -9.44 5.16
C ARG A 66 -11.27 -10.04 3.82
N TYR A 67 -11.32 -9.25 2.74
CA TYR A 67 -10.98 -9.72 1.39
C TYR A 67 -9.48 -9.69 1.09
N PHE A 68 -8.75 -8.76 1.69
CA PHE A 68 -7.30 -8.61 1.52
C PHE A 68 -6.61 -8.59 2.90
N PRO A 69 -6.58 -9.72 3.63
CA PRO A 69 -6.01 -9.73 4.97
C PRO A 69 -4.54 -9.34 4.96
N THR A 70 -4.14 -8.43 5.84
CA THR A 70 -2.72 -8.03 5.97
C THR A 70 -1.80 -9.21 6.32
N THR A 71 -2.33 -10.23 7.01
CA THR A 71 -1.61 -11.48 7.32
C THR A 71 -1.35 -12.38 6.10
N LYS A 72 -2.05 -12.14 4.99
CA LYS A 72 -1.92 -12.87 3.73
C LYS A 72 -1.42 -11.97 2.60
N ASP A 73 -0.65 -10.94 2.96
CA ASP A 73 -0.10 -10.02 1.98
C ASP A 73 0.82 -10.80 1.02
N PRO A 74 0.55 -10.79 -0.29
CA PRO A 74 1.36 -11.52 -1.27
C PRO A 74 2.81 -11.06 -1.32
N ARG A 75 3.09 -9.84 -0.81
CA ARG A 75 4.41 -9.21 -0.79
C ARG A 75 5.31 -9.78 0.30
N THR A 76 4.74 -10.23 1.42
CA THR A 76 5.50 -10.74 2.58
C THR A 76 6.36 -11.93 2.17
N GLY A 77 7.65 -11.87 2.51
CA GLY A 77 8.66 -12.88 2.19
C GLY A 77 9.08 -12.90 0.72
N LYS A 78 8.63 -11.92 -0.08
CA LYS A 78 8.93 -11.77 -1.51
C LYS A 78 9.36 -10.36 -1.87
N GLU A 79 9.75 -9.56 -0.89
CA GLU A 79 10.24 -8.19 -1.06
C GLU A 79 11.48 -8.15 -1.94
N TRP A 80 12.33 -9.18 -1.83
CA TRP A 80 13.53 -9.38 -2.65
C TRP A 80 13.24 -9.39 -4.17
N MET A 81 12.02 -9.79 -4.58
CA MET A 81 11.63 -9.78 -6.00
C MET A 81 11.48 -8.36 -6.55
N ARG A 82 11.20 -7.37 -5.69
CA ARG A 82 11.14 -5.95 -6.08
C ARG A 82 12.50 -5.29 -5.99
N ASP A 83 13.23 -5.62 -4.94
CA ASP A 83 14.56 -5.08 -4.69
C ASP A 83 15.41 -6.17 -4.00
N PRO A 84 16.35 -6.80 -4.74
CA PRO A 84 17.16 -7.89 -4.20
C PRO A 84 18.18 -7.42 -3.15
N PHE A 85 18.38 -6.10 -2.99
CA PHE A 85 19.38 -5.54 -2.07
C PHE A 85 18.83 -5.20 -0.67
N VAL A 86 17.53 -5.34 -0.44
CA VAL A 86 16.87 -5.04 0.85
C VAL A 86 16.58 -6.29 1.70
N ASN A 87 17.18 -7.44 1.34
CA ASN A 87 16.80 -8.72 1.92
C ASN A 87 16.97 -8.77 3.45
N LYS A 88 15.98 -9.35 4.12
CA LYS A 88 16.07 -9.78 5.53
C LYS A 88 16.09 -11.31 5.55
N PRO A 89 17.19 -11.94 6.02
CA PRO A 89 17.25 -13.40 6.09
C PRO A 89 16.18 -13.95 7.04
N GLY A 90 15.49 -15.02 6.62
CA GLY A 90 14.56 -15.79 7.46
C GLY A 90 13.06 -15.52 7.28
N GLU A 91 12.65 -14.60 6.42
CA GLU A 91 11.22 -14.32 6.14
C GLU A 91 10.74 -14.91 4.80
N SER A 92 11.65 -15.48 4.01
CA SER A 92 11.39 -16.04 2.69
C SER A 92 11.08 -17.54 2.71
N SER A 93 10.20 -17.99 1.80
CA SER A 93 9.98 -19.42 1.54
C SER A 93 11.07 -20.03 0.65
N MET A 94 12.27 -19.45 0.64
CA MET A 94 13.38 -19.85 -0.22
C MET A 94 14.14 -21.03 0.38
N SER A 95 14.82 -21.79 -0.47
CA SER A 95 15.80 -22.77 -0.03
C SER A 95 17.06 -22.07 0.52
N VAL A 96 17.83 -22.78 1.36
CA VAL A 96 19.09 -22.27 1.91
C VAL A 96 20.04 -21.80 0.79
N GLN A 97 20.08 -22.54 -0.32
CA GLN A 97 20.93 -22.20 -1.47
C GLN A 97 20.51 -20.91 -2.15
N GLU A 98 19.21 -20.66 -2.30
CA GLU A 98 18.69 -19.42 -2.88
C GLU A 98 18.91 -18.23 -1.94
N GLU A 99 18.80 -18.44 -0.63
CA GLU A 99 19.12 -17.42 0.37
C GLU A 99 20.60 -17.02 0.33
N ASP A 100 21.51 -18.00 0.22
CA ASP A 100 22.95 -17.74 0.07
C ASP A 100 23.25 -16.94 -1.21
N GLN A 101 22.65 -17.31 -2.34
CA GLN A 101 22.81 -16.57 -3.59
C GLN A 101 22.26 -15.14 -3.51
N LEU A 102 21.10 -14.96 -2.88
CA LEU A 102 20.53 -13.64 -2.69
C LEU A 102 21.39 -12.78 -1.77
N LEU A 103 22.03 -13.37 -0.74
CA LEU A 103 22.99 -12.68 0.12
C LEU A 103 24.22 -12.22 -0.66
N GLU A 104 24.76 -13.05 -1.56
CA GLU A 104 25.87 -12.63 -2.44
C GLU A 104 25.48 -11.42 -3.29
N ILE A 105 24.31 -11.47 -3.93
CA ILE A 105 23.79 -10.36 -4.75
C ILE A 105 23.58 -9.11 -3.90
N ALA A 106 22.94 -9.23 -2.73
CA ALA A 106 22.63 -8.10 -1.86
C ALA A 106 23.89 -7.35 -1.37
N ASN A 107 25.03 -8.05 -1.28
CA ASN A 107 26.32 -7.49 -0.88
C ASN A 107 27.20 -7.07 -2.07
N ASP A 108 26.76 -7.27 -3.32
CA ASP A 108 27.47 -6.81 -4.51
C ASP A 108 27.15 -5.32 -4.79
N GLY A 109 28.07 -4.45 -4.37
CA GLY A 109 27.94 -3.01 -4.58
C GLY A 109 27.95 -2.58 -6.06
N GLY A 110 28.56 -3.36 -6.95
CA GLY A 110 28.59 -3.09 -8.38
C GLY A 110 27.23 -3.36 -9.02
N LEU A 111 26.61 -4.49 -8.67
CA LEU A 111 25.24 -4.81 -9.07
C LEU A 111 24.25 -3.80 -8.50
N LYS A 112 24.42 -3.38 -7.24
CA LYS A 112 23.55 -2.36 -6.62
C LYS A 112 23.58 -1.03 -7.37
N THR A 113 24.79 -0.55 -7.67
CA THR A 113 24.97 0.68 -8.44
C THR A 113 24.35 0.56 -9.84
N THR A 114 24.52 -0.59 -10.49
CA THR A 114 23.95 -0.86 -11.81
C THR A 114 22.42 -0.88 -11.76
N PHE A 115 21.83 -1.52 -10.75
CA PHE A 115 20.38 -1.59 -10.54
C PHE A 115 19.76 -0.20 -10.34
N GLU A 116 20.39 0.67 -9.56
CA GLU A 116 19.91 2.04 -9.31
C GLU A 116 20.04 2.96 -10.54
N THR A 117 21.06 2.74 -11.38
CA THR A 117 21.36 3.60 -12.54
C THR A 117 20.73 3.12 -13.83
N THR A 118 20.34 1.84 -13.92
CA THR A 118 19.74 1.28 -15.13
C THR A 118 18.25 1.60 -15.18
N THR A 119 17.87 2.53 -16.05
CA THR A 119 16.47 2.75 -16.40
C THR A 119 16.02 1.68 -17.41
N LEU A 120 14.90 1.02 -17.16
CA LEU A 120 14.30 0.12 -18.13
C LEU A 120 14.10 0.85 -19.47
N PRO A 121 14.46 0.26 -20.62
CA PRO A 121 14.18 0.87 -21.92
C PRO A 121 12.67 1.07 -22.04
N VAL A 122 12.26 2.30 -22.31
CA VAL A 122 10.88 2.62 -22.67
C VAL A 122 10.66 1.98 -24.04
N SER A 123 10.00 0.82 -24.08
CA SER A 123 9.48 0.27 -25.32
C SER A 123 8.40 1.26 -25.81
N LEU A 124 8.77 2.07 -26.80
CA LEU A 124 7.83 2.82 -27.63
C LEU A 124 7.19 1.80 -28.58
N ASP A 125 6.02 1.30 -28.20
CA ASP A 125 5.02 0.73 -29.12
C ASP A 125 3.69 1.45 -28.88
#